data_AF-A0A2G9U4M3-F1
#
_entry.id   AF-A0A2G9U4M3-F1
#
_cell.length_a   1.000
_cell.length_b   1.000
_cell.length_c   1.000
_cell.angle_alpha   90.00
_cell.angle_beta   90.00
_cell.angle_gamma   90.00
#
_symmetry.space_group_name_H-M   'P 1'
#
loop_
_entity.id
_entity.type
_entity.pdbx_description
1 polymer ?
#
loop_
_entity_poly.entity_id
_entity_poly.type
_entity_poly.pdbx_seq_one_letter_code
_entity_poly.pdbx_strand_id
1 'polypeptide(L)'
;MLALFELLFVVYFAEAQQYQSCANGGVGPCRDLVNPRTGISDCPNVAYLCNNAAYYALMTQQCPRTCNRCPSTATVAPTTA
;
A
#
# COMPACT_ATOMS: atom_id res chain seq x y z
N MET A 1 -0.74 20.28 -32.37
CA MET A 1 0.51 20.24 -31.56
C MET A 1 0.23 20.21 -30.05
N LEU A 2 -0.76 20.95 -29.53
CA LEU A 2 -1.07 21.00 -28.08
C LEU A 2 -1.86 19.81 -27.51
N ALA A 3 -2.58 19.03 -28.33
CA ALA A 3 -3.42 17.92 -27.84
C ALA A 3 -2.66 16.62 -27.48
N LEU A 4 -1.42 16.46 -27.93
CA LEU A 4 -0.58 15.29 -27.62
C LEU A 4 0.15 15.43 -26.27
N PHE A 5 0.29 16.66 -25.76
CA PHE A 5 0.96 16.94 -24.49
C PHE A 5 0.05 16.57 -23.29
N GLU A 6 -1.26 16.78 -23.42
CA GLU A 6 -2.27 16.42 -22.41
C GLU A 6 -2.37 14.90 -22.21
N LEU A 7 -2.27 14.10 -23.28
CA LEU A 7 -2.33 12.64 -23.17
C LEU A 7 -1.10 12.07 -22.43
N LEU A 8 0.10 12.62 -22.64
CA LEU A 8 1.32 12.22 -21.90
C LEU A 8 1.26 12.62 -20.42
N PHE A 9 0.66 13.77 -20.10
CA PHE A 9 0.40 14.16 -18.71
C PHE A 9 -0.59 13.18 -18.06
N VAL A 10 -1.71 12.85 -18.72
CA VAL A 10 -2.73 11.94 -18.16
C VAL A 10 -2.20 10.52 -17.92
N VAL A 11 -1.31 9.96 -18.76
CA VAL A 11 -0.68 8.65 -18.46
C VAL A 11 0.28 8.76 -17.27
N TYR A 12 1.08 9.83 -17.19
CA TYR A 12 2.04 10.03 -16.08
C TYR A 12 1.36 10.19 -14.70
N PHE A 13 0.23 10.91 -14.64
CA PHE A 13 -0.54 11.04 -13.40
C PHE A 13 -1.34 9.76 -13.07
N ALA A 14 -1.78 8.98 -14.06
CA ALA A 14 -2.44 7.69 -13.83
C ALA A 14 -1.45 6.58 -13.40
N GLU A 15 -0.17 6.69 -13.78
CA GLU A 15 0.89 5.74 -13.39
C GLU A 15 1.39 5.99 -11.96
N ALA A 16 1.35 7.24 -11.48
CA ALA A 16 1.79 7.58 -10.13
C ALA A 16 0.73 7.32 -9.03
N GLN A 17 -0.55 7.21 -9.39
CA GLN A 17 -1.62 6.97 -8.41
C GLN A 17 -1.66 5.54 -7.86
N GLN A 18 -0.96 4.59 -8.48
CA GLN A 18 -0.88 3.24 -7.92
C GLN A 18 0.14 3.11 -6.77
N TYR A 19 0.95 4.14 -6.52
CA TYR A 19 1.79 4.24 -5.32
C TYR A 19 1.07 4.87 -4.11
N GLN A 20 -0.21 5.25 -4.27
CA GLN A 20 -1.07 5.81 -3.23
C GLN A 20 -1.55 4.75 -2.22
N SER A 21 -0.70 3.80 -1.85
CA SER A 21 -1.02 2.78 -0.85
C SER A 21 -0.59 3.18 0.56
N CYS A 22 0.13 4.31 0.73
CA CYS A 22 0.51 4.82 2.05
C CYS A 22 0.49 6.37 2.10
N ALA A 23 -0.63 7.01 1.75
CA ALA A 23 -0.82 8.41 2.14
C ALA A 23 -1.01 8.46 3.67
N ASN A 24 -0.34 9.41 4.34
CA ASN A 24 -0.30 9.65 5.80
C ASN A 24 0.75 8.87 6.62
N GLY A 25 2.00 8.78 6.17
CA GLY A 25 3.10 8.35 7.03
C GLY A 25 2.99 6.92 7.60
N GLY A 26 2.24 6.04 6.93
CA GLY A 26 1.95 4.68 7.39
C GLY A 26 0.73 4.56 8.33
N VAL A 27 0.05 5.66 8.62
CA VAL A 27 -1.19 5.69 9.43
C VAL A 27 -2.41 5.49 8.51
N GLY A 28 -2.51 4.30 7.94
CA GLY A 28 -3.73 3.80 7.31
C GLY A 28 -4.37 2.70 8.17
N PRO A 29 -5.63 2.31 7.94
CA PRO A 29 -6.18 1.13 8.60
C PRO A 29 -5.30 -0.05 8.24
N CYS A 30 -4.72 -0.70 9.26
CA CYS A 30 -3.81 -1.80 9.03
C CYS A 30 -4.57 -3.00 8.47
N ARG A 31 -4.52 -3.13 7.14
CA ARG A 31 -5.21 -4.16 6.38
C ARG A 31 -4.33 -4.58 5.22
N ASP A 32 -4.57 -5.79 4.74
CA ASP A 32 -3.91 -6.28 3.54
C ASP A 32 -4.45 -5.54 2.31
N LEU A 33 -3.55 -5.20 1.41
CA LEU A 33 -3.89 -4.53 0.16
C LEU A 33 -4.51 -5.54 -0.79
N VAL A 34 -5.48 -5.06 -1.56
CA VAL A 34 -6.15 -5.83 -2.60
C VAL A 34 -5.63 -5.37 -3.96
N ASN A 35 -5.54 -6.31 -4.88
CA ASN A 35 -5.23 -5.97 -6.25
C ASN A 35 -6.42 -5.19 -6.85
N PRO A 36 -6.23 -3.95 -7.34
CA PRO A 36 -7.33 -3.12 -7.83
C PRO A 36 -8.03 -3.71 -9.07
N ARG A 37 -7.39 -4.65 -9.78
CA ARG A 37 -7.97 -5.30 -10.97
C ARG A 37 -8.89 -6.47 -10.61
N THR A 38 -8.60 -7.19 -9.52
CA THR A 38 -9.35 -8.38 -9.10
C THR A 38 -10.20 -8.16 -7.85
N GLY A 39 -9.91 -7.12 -7.07
CA GLY A 39 -10.52 -6.84 -5.78
C GLY A 39 -10.14 -7.83 -4.67
N ILE A 40 -9.18 -8.72 -4.92
CA ILE A 40 -8.78 -9.81 -4.02
C ILE A 40 -7.37 -9.53 -3.47
N SER A 41 -7.12 -9.90 -2.21
CA SER A 41 -5.78 -9.87 -1.63
C SER A 41 -5.03 -11.17 -1.93
N ASP A 42 -3.84 -11.03 -2.52
CA ASP A 42 -2.96 -12.18 -2.79
C ASP A 42 -2.15 -12.60 -1.54
N CYS A 43 -2.20 -11.80 -0.48
CA CYS A 43 -1.47 -11.99 0.78
C CYS A 43 -1.57 -13.40 1.40
N PRO A 44 -2.73 -14.09 1.43
CA PRO A 44 -2.82 -15.44 1.99
C PRO A 44 -1.92 -16.45 1.26
N ASN A 45 -1.77 -16.30 -0.06
CA ASN A 45 -0.97 -17.20 -0.89
C ASN A 45 0.54 -16.94 -0.74
N VAL A 46 0.93 -15.75 -0.30
CA VAL A 46 2.34 -15.33 -0.17
C VAL A 46 2.76 -15.12 1.28
N ALA A 47 1.96 -15.57 2.26
CA ALA A 47 2.26 -15.42 3.68
C ALA A 47 3.60 -16.06 4.10
N TYR A 48 4.04 -17.10 3.38
CA TYR A 48 5.35 -17.72 3.60
C TYR A 48 6.53 -16.78 3.29
N LEU A 49 6.32 -15.74 2.48
CA LEU A 49 7.33 -14.72 2.15
C LEU A 49 7.47 -13.64 3.21
N CYS A 50 6.62 -13.59 4.23
CA CYS A 50 6.71 -12.58 5.28
C CYS A 50 8.13 -12.50 5.85
N ASN A 51 8.74 -13.64 6.21
CA ASN A 51 10.08 -13.66 6.82
C ASN A 51 11.24 -13.71 5.81
N ASN A 52 10.95 -13.64 4.51
CA ASN A 52 12.01 -13.60 3.50
C ASN A 52 12.60 -12.18 3.42
N ALA A 53 13.91 -12.05 3.61
CA ALA A 53 14.60 -10.76 3.63
C ALA A 53 14.37 -9.92 2.36
N ALA A 54 14.31 -10.55 1.19
CA ALA A 54 14.08 -9.87 -0.09
C ALA A 54 12.66 -9.30 -0.19
N TYR A 55 11.69 -9.94 0.46
CA TYR A 55 10.27 -9.56 0.39
C TYR A 55 9.77 -8.88 1.67
N TYR A 56 10.63 -8.71 2.67
CA TYR A 56 10.25 -8.19 3.97
C TYR A 56 9.62 -6.79 3.87
N ALA A 57 10.27 -5.85 3.17
CA ALA A 57 9.73 -4.50 3.00
C ALA A 57 8.39 -4.51 2.23
N LEU A 58 8.34 -5.25 1.12
CA LEU A 58 7.14 -5.37 0.29
C LEU A 58 5.95 -5.96 1.08
N MET A 59 6.18 -7.05 1.79
CA MET A 59 5.16 -7.70 2.62
C MET A 59 4.71 -6.83 3.79
N THR A 60 5.57 -5.96 4.32
CA THR A 60 5.17 -4.96 5.33
C THR A 60 4.22 -3.93 4.76
N GLN A 61 4.43 -3.50 3.52
CA GLN A 61 3.58 -2.49 2.88
C GLN A 61 2.29 -3.08 2.34
N GLN A 62 2.36 -4.25 1.68
CA GLN A 62 1.23 -4.86 0.98
C GLN A 62 0.39 -5.75 1.89
N CYS A 63 1.02 -6.45 2.83
CA CYS A 63 0.38 -7.47 3.65
C CYS A 63 0.66 -7.31 5.15
N PRO A 64 0.50 -6.10 5.73
CA PRO A 64 0.87 -5.87 7.12
C PRO A 64 0.02 -6.69 8.09
N ARG A 65 -1.22 -7.05 7.73
CA ARG A 65 -2.09 -7.84 8.61
C ARG A 65 -1.75 -9.32 8.51
N THR A 66 -1.61 -9.86 7.30
CA THR A 66 -1.20 -11.25 7.08
C THR A 66 0.16 -11.55 7.72
N CYS A 67 1.09 -10.60 7.67
CA CYS A 67 2.41 -10.76 8.28
C CYS A 67 2.49 -10.35 9.76
N ASN A 68 1.37 -10.03 10.43
CA ASN A 68 1.32 -9.57 11.81
C ASN A 68 2.23 -8.35 12.11
N ARG A 69 2.31 -7.42 11.17
CA ARG A 69 3.11 -6.18 11.24
C ARG A 69 2.28 -4.94 11.52
N CYS A 70 0.98 -5.12 11.75
CA CYS A 70 0.15 -4.04 12.24
C CYS A 70 0.67 -3.55 13.60
N PRO A 71 0.82 -2.23 13.79
CA PRO A 71 1.01 -1.71 15.14
C PRO A 71 -0.19 -2.15 15.95
N SER A 72 0.06 -2.93 17.01
CA SER A 72 -0.97 -3.16 18.03
C SER A 72 -1.37 -1.80 18.53
N THR A 73 -2.65 -1.49 18.43
CA THR A 73 -3.23 -0.24 18.91
C THR A 73 -2.95 -0.07 20.41
N ALA A 74 -1.79 0.46 20.77
CA ALA A 74 -1.77 1.48 21.78
C ALA A 74 -2.38 2.68 21.09
N THR A 75 -3.63 2.97 21.43
CA THR A 75 -4.29 4.27 21.29
C THR A 75 -3.26 5.38 21.23
N VAL A 76 -2.87 5.83 20.03
CA VAL A 76 -2.27 7.15 19.89
C VAL A 76 -3.47 8.08 20.07
N ALA A 77 -3.70 8.47 21.32
CA ALA A 77 -4.58 9.58 21.63
C ALA A 77 -4.18 10.75 20.72
N PRO A 78 -5.14 11.47 20.12
CA PRO A 78 -4.80 12.63 19.33
C PRO A 78 -4.07 13.61 20.25
N THR A 79 -2.77 13.80 20.06
CA THR A 79 -2.02 14.88 20.68
C THR A 79 -2.42 16.16 19.95
N THR A 80 -3.58 16.71 20.32
CA THR A 80 -3.97 18.06 19.95
C THR A 80 -3.10 19.01 20.78
N ALA A 81 -2.25 19.78 20.11
CA ALA A 81 -1.58 20.94 20.70
C ALA A 81 -2.40 22.19 20.43
#